data_AF-A0A8C9VMM9-F1
#
_entry.id   AF-A0A8C9VMM9-F1
#
_cell.length_a   1.000
_cell.length_b   1.000
_cell.length_c   1.000
_cell.angle_alpha   90.00
_cell.angle_beta   90.00
_cell.angle_gamma   90.00
#
_symmetry.space_group_name_H-M   'P 1'
#
loop_
_entity.id
_entity.type
_entity.pdbx_description
1 polymer ?
#
loop_
_entity_poly.entity_id
_entity_poly.type
_entity_poly.pdbx_seq_one_letter_code
_entity_poly.pdbx_strand_id
1 'polypeptide(L)'
;MLHVKYVTCEELRHKNLEILIRSSLTMFYVLKTSAIALLFFIHKACSECNHAQYEIDGKCCSMCSPGTHVYKHCGKDIDTMCVDCAAGTFSDQPNGVIKCRPCTACDEGLGLKTVKECKPSSDAVCGVLEGNYCIDSYEGGCRAAQKHTTCKPGHFIKHPGTDFTDTVCENCPENSHSDGFSTSCTPRIE
;
A
#
# COMPACT_ATOMS: atom_id res chain seq x y z
N MET A 1 11.82 12.36 20.88
CA MET A 1 10.90 11.74 19.90
C MET A 1 9.80 12.76 19.63
N LEU A 2 9.99 13.62 18.63
CA LEU A 2 9.06 14.73 18.34
C LEU A 2 7.81 14.17 17.66
N HIS A 3 6.74 14.01 18.44
CA HIS A 3 5.38 13.97 17.92
C HIS A 3 5.03 15.38 17.43
N VAL A 4 5.32 15.67 16.15
CA VAL A 4 4.72 16.80 15.47
C VAL A 4 3.25 16.43 15.29
N LYS A 5 2.39 16.93 16.18
CA LYS A 5 0.94 16.94 15.95
C LYS A 5 0.71 17.87 14.76
N TYR A 6 0.70 17.28 13.58
CA TYR A 6 0.05 17.89 12.43
C TYR A 6 -1.41 18.07 12.83
N VAL A 7 -1.81 19.31 13.15
CA VAL A 7 -3.22 19.68 13.08
C VAL A 7 -3.54 19.64 11.59
N THR A 8 -3.91 18.45 11.10
CA THR A 8 -4.44 18.32 9.76
C THR A 8 -5.75 19.11 9.71
N CYS A 9 -6.05 19.74 8.57
CA CYS A 9 -7.27 20.51 8.37
C CYS A 9 -8.56 19.70 8.68
N GLU A 10 -8.45 18.37 8.75
CA GLU A 10 -9.48 17.44 9.24
C GLU A 10 -9.88 17.66 10.71
N GLU A 11 -8.98 18.07 11.61
CA GLU A 11 -9.31 18.30 13.04
C GLU A 11 -10.15 19.58 13.28
N LEU A 12 -10.14 20.55 12.35
CA LEU A 12 -10.97 21.76 12.43
C LEU A 12 -12.43 21.53 12.02
N ARG A 13 -12.74 20.38 11.40
CA ARG A 13 -14.10 20.03 10.97
C ARG A 13 -15.03 19.65 12.12
N HIS A 14 -14.52 19.39 13.34
CA HIS A 14 -15.25 18.63 14.36
C HIS A 14 -15.52 19.33 15.72
N LYS A 15 -15.30 20.65 15.86
CA LYS A 15 -15.63 21.35 17.11
C LYS A 15 -16.68 22.46 16.97
N ASN A 16 -17.83 22.13 17.56
CA ASN A 16 -18.81 22.98 18.24
C ASN A 16 -20.02 23.46 17.43
N LEU A 17 -21.01 22.57 17.37
CA LEU A 17 -22.42 22.91 17.47
C LEU A 17 -22.76 23.02 18.96
N GLU A 18 -23.09 24.22 19.45
CA GLU A 18 -24.13 24.44 20.49
C GLU A 18 -24.39 25.96 20.59
N ILE A 19 -25.66 26.32 20.67
CA ILE A 19 -26.23 27.65 20.42
C ILE A 19 -26.64 28.32 21.74
N LEU A 20 -26.41 29.62 21.97
CA LEU A 20 -27.14 30.41 22.99
C LEU A 20 -27.32 31.89 22.57
N ILE A 21 -28.50 32.35 22.10
CA ILE A 21 -29.69 33.00 22.75
C ILE A 21 -29.65 34.56 22.92
N ARG A 22 -30.66 35.21 22.29
CA ARG A 22 -31.33 36.56 22.45
C ARG A 22 -30.57 37.92 22.40
N SER A 23 -30.58 38.57 21.22
CA SER A 23 -30.89 39.99 20.92
C SER A 23 -31.10 40.15 19.40
N SER A 24 -32.17 40.86 18.98
CA SER A 24 -32.72 41.09 17.61
C SER A 24 -32.27 40.15 16.48
N LEU A 25 -33.24 39.48 15.82
CA LEU A 25 -33.00 38.52 14.72
C LEU A 25 -32.00 39.01 13.67
N THR A 26 -31.94 40.32 13.40
CA THR A 26 -30.99 40.96 12.49
C THR A 26 -29.54 40.92 13.00
N MET A 27 -29.29 41.13 14.28
CA MET A 27 -27.94 41.11 14.86
C MET A 27 -27.35 39.69 14.88
N PHE A 28 -28.18 38.68 15.18
CA PHE A 28 -27.76 37.27 15.03
C PHE A 28 -27.55 36.86 13.59
N TYR A 29 -28.38 37.34 12.66
CA TYR A 29 -28.21 37.07 11.23
C TYR A 29 -26.89 37.64 10.73
N VAL A 30 -26.57 38.88 11.11
CA VAL A 30 -25.30 39.55 10.77
C VAL A 30 -24.12 38.87 11.45
N LEU A 31 -24.21 38.49 12.74
CA LEU A 31 -23.12 37.76 13.42
C LEU A 31 -22.89 36.38 12.81
N LYS A 32 -23.95 35.65 12.45
CA LYS A 32 -23.85 34.37 11.76
C LYS A 32 -23.29 34.53 10.35
N THR A 33 -23.74 35.50 9.56
CA THR A 33 -23.18 35.72 8.20
C THR A 33 -21.75 36.23 8.27
N SER A 34 -21.39 37.03 9.28
CA SER A 34 -20.02 37.49 9.52
C SER A 34 -19.12 36.34 9.97
N ALA A 35 -19.58 35.47 10.86
CA ALA A 35 -18.85 34.27 11.28
C ALA A 35 -18.72 33.25 10.14
N ILE A 36 -19.77 33.04 9.34
CA ILE A 36 -19.74 32.22 8.14
C ILE A 36 -18.79 32.83 7.10
N ALA A 37 -18.84 34.15 6.88
CA ALA A 37 -17.90 34.84 6.00
C ALA A 37 -16.47 34.71 6.53
N LEU A 38 -16.22 34.90 7.83
CA LEU A 38 -14.92 34.65 8.48
C LEU A 38 -14.48 33.20 8.30
N LEU A 39 -15.36 32.21 8.45
CA LEU A 39 -15.07 30.80 8.20
C LEU A 39 -14.76 30.52 6.72
N PHE A 40 -15.44 31.19 5.78
CA PHE A 40 -15.14 31.16 4.34
C PHE A 40 -13.82 31.88 4.01
N PHE A 41 -13.50 32.98 4.68
CA PHE A 41 -12.24 33.71 4.57
C PHE A 41 -11.08 32.91 5.18
N ILE A 42 -11.31 32.17 6.26
CA ILE A 42 -10.37 31.22 6.87
C ILE A 42 -10.20 29.99 5.97
N HIS A 43 -11.28 29.49 5.34
CA HIS A 43 -11.21 28.47 4.28
C HIS A 43 -10.36 28.94 3.10
N LYS A 44 -10.54 30.20 2.68
CA LYS A 44 -9.76 30.84 1.60
C LYS A 44 -8.32 31.17 2.00
N ALA A 45 -8.02 31.23 3.30
CA ALA A 45 -6.69 31.50 3.83
C ALA A 45 -5.80 30.25 3.91
N CYS A 46 -6.36 29.06 3.64
CA CYS A 46 -5.55 27.90 3.31
C CYS A 46 -5.16 28.02 1.82
N SER A 47 -3.95 28.46 1.54
CA SER A 47 -3.37 28.23 0.21
C SER A 47 -3.03 26.75 0.11
N GLU A 48 -4.04 25.90 -0.14
CA GLU A 48 -3.79 24.53 -0.51
C GLU A 48 -2.91 24.56 -1.75
N CYS A 49 -1.68 24.05 -1.63
CA CYS A 49 -0.83 23.83 -2.78
C CYS A 49 -1.61 23.01 -3.80
N ASN A 50 -1.40 23.28 -5.09
CA ASN A 50 -2.05 22.50 -6.14
C ASN A 50 -1.68 21.01 -5.99
N HIS A 51 -2.48 20.10 -6.54
CA HIS A 51 -2.24 18.65 -6.49
C HIS A 51 -0.85 18.21 -7.01
N ALA A 52 -0.19 19.03 -7.84
CA ALA A 52 1.16 18.79 -8.35
C ALA A 52 2.27 19.48 -7.52
N GLN A 53 1.93 20.01 -6.34
CA GLN A 53 2.82 20.79 -5.49
C GLN A 53 2.78 20.28 -4.05
N TYR A 54 3.92 20.36 -3.36
CA TYR A 54 4.02 20.08 -1.92
C TYR A 54 4.34 21.35 -1.14
N GLU A 55 3.93 21.40 0.11
CA GLU A 55 4.21 22.53 1.01
C GLU A 55 5.52 22.30 1.79
N ILE A 56 6.37 23.32 1.82
CA ILE A 56 7.53 23.40 2.72
C ILE A 56 7.69 24.85 3.18
N ASP A 57 7.77 25.06 4.51
CA ASP A 57 7.88 26.39 5.13
C ASP A 57 6.84 27.42 4.65
N GLY A 58 5.59 26.99 4.44
CA GLY A 58 4.49 27.84 3.97
C GLY A 58 4.59 28.24 2.49
N LYS A 59 5.49 27.62 1.72
CA LYS A 59 5.62 27.79 0.27
C LYS A 59 5.21 26.52 -0.46
N CYS A 60 4.50 26.70 -1.58
CA CYS A 60 4.21 25.62 -2.52
C CYS A 60 5.34 25.43 -3.54
N CYS A 61 5.86 24.21 -3.61
CA CYS A 61 6.95 23.80 -4.50
C CYS A 61 6.47 22.71 -5.46
N SER A 62 6.97 22.67 -6.70
CA SER A 62 6.64 21.60 -7.66
C SER A 62 7.13 20.25 -7.14
N MET A 63 6.31 19.21 -7.28
CA MET A 63 6.70 17.83 -6.93
C MET A 63 7.70 17.24 -7.93
N CYS A 64 8.52 16.32 -7.44
CA CYS A 64 9.35 15.43 -8.24
C CYS A 64 8.51 14.31 -8.87
N SER A 65 8.86 13.89 -10.07
CA SER A 65 8.18 12.79 -10.78
C SER A 65 8.47 11.42 -10.14
N PRO A 66 7.63 10.40 -10.37
CA PRO A 66 7.96 9.02 -10.01
C PRO A 66 9.34 8.62 -10.55
N GLY A 67 10.13 7.90 -9.77
CA GLY A 67 11.53 7.61 -10.09
C GLY A 67 12.54 8.57 -9.49
N THR A 68 12.08 9.70 -8.94
CA THR A 68 12.95 10.75 -8.42
C THR A 68 12.53 11.20 -7.02
N HIS A 69 13.44 11.89 -6.33
CA HIS A 69 13.21 12.53 -5.04
C HIS A 69 13.83 13.92 -5.00
N VAL A 70 13.46 14.71 -3.99
CA VAL A 70 13.99 16.05 -3.78
C VAL A 70 15.46 15.96 -3.37
N TYR A 71 16.32 16.55 -4.19
CA TYR A 71 17.71 16.86 -3.84
C TYR A 71 17.81 18.22 -3.12
N LYS A 72 17.05 19.21 -3.62
CA LYS A 72 16.97 20.55 -3.03
C LYS A 72 15.56 21.11 -3.16
N HIS A 73 14.99 21.58 -2.06
CA HIS A 73 13.68 22.25 -2.05
C HIS A 73 13.69 23.53 -2.89
N CYS A 74 12.51 23.93 -3.35
CA CYS A 74 12.36 25.17 -4.11
C CYS A 74 12.76 26.39 -3.25
N GLY A 75 13.43 27.35 -3.86
CA GLY A 75 13.78 28.65 -3.27
C GLY A 75 12.89 29.75 -3.84
N LYS A 76 13.12 31.02 -3.48
CA LYS A 76 12.32 32.16 -3.98
C LYS A 76 12.17 32.16 -5.51
N ASP A 77 13.28 31.97 -6.21
CA ASP A 77 13.39 32.07 -7.67
C ASP A 77 13.86 30.76 -8.34
N ILE A 78 13.88 29.64 -7.59
CA ILE A 78 14.37 28.35 -8.06
C ILE A 78 13.31 27.30 -7.74
N ASP A 79 12.96 26.45 -8.72
CA ASP A 79 12.02 25.34 -8.47
C ASP A 79 12.70 24.17 -7.73
N THR A 80 11.92 23.18 -7.32
CA THR A 80 12.44 21.94 -6.72
C THR A 80 13.45 21.28 -7.65
N MET A 81 14.61 20.93 -7.11
CA MET A 81 15.58 20.12 -7.84
C MET A 81 15.39 18.65 -7.46
N CYS A 82 15.15 17.82 -8.47
CA CYS A 82 14.92 16.39 -8.32
C CYS A 82 16.12 15.59 -8.82
N VAL A 83 16.35 14.43 -8.21
CA VAL A 83 17.38 13.46 -8.63
C VAL A 83 16.79 12.05 -8.57
N ASP A 84 17.34 11.14 -9.38
CA ASP A 84 16.89 9.76 -9.47
C ASP A 84 17.03 9.01 -8.13
N CYS A 85 16.09 8.10 -7.88
CA CYS A 85 16.20 7.16 -6.77
C CYS A 85 17.46 6.28 -6.95
N ALA A 86 18.18 6.06 -5.85
CA ALA A 86 19.31 5.14 -5.84
C ALA A 86 18.84 3.69 -6.08
N ALA A 87 19.76 2.85 -6.57
CA ALA A 87 19.51 1.42 -6.73
C ALA A 87 18.99 0.80 -5.42
N GLY A 88 17.96 -0.04 -5.51
CA GLY A 88 17.28 -0.62 -4.35
C GLY A 88 16.25 0.30 -3.67
N THR A 89 15.94 1.45 -4.27
CA THR A 89 14.87 2.35 -3.80
C THR A 89 13.96 2.82 -4.93
N PHE A 90 12.73 3.23 -4.60
CA PHE A 90 11.74 3.69 -5.57
C PHE A 90 10.82 4.81 -5.04
N SER A 91 10.20 5.54 -5.96
CA SER A 91 9.06 6.42 -5.72
C SER A 91 8.05 6.24 -6.86
N ASP A 92 6.84 5.78 -6.54
CA ASP A 92 5.81 5.40 -7.51
C ASP A 92 4.81 6.52 -7.82
N GLN A 93 4.88 7.62 -7.07
CA GLN A 93 3.99 8.78 -7.20
C GLN A 93 4.78 10.10 -7.25
N PRO A 94 4.18 11.17 -7.82
CA PRO A 94 4.70 12.52 -7.65
C PRO A 94 4.88 12.85 -6.16
N ASN A 95 6.03 13.40 -5.79
CA ASN A 95 6.40 13.51 -4.39
C ASN A 95 7.24 14.76 -4.06
N GLY A 96 7.26 15.13 -2.77
CA GLY A 96 8.14 16.14 -2.20
C GLY A 96 9.15 15.56 -1.19
N VAL A 97 9.41 14.25 -1.25
CA VAL A 97 10.24 13.56 -0.25
C VAL A 97 11.73 13.69 -0.57
N ILE A 98 12.57 13.71 0.45
CA ILE A 98 14.03 13.77 0.30
C ILE A 98 14.70 12.41 0.15
N LYS A 99 13.94 11.31 0.32
CA LYS A 99 14.41 9.93 0.23
C LYS A 99 13.34 9.06 -0.41
N CYS A 100 13.77 8.22 -1.35
CA CYS A 100 12.92 7.18 -1.93
C CYS A 100 12.66 6.05 -0.92
N ARG A 101 11.60 5.27 -1.15
CA ARG A 101 11.25 4.10 -0.34
C ARG A 101 12.17 2.93 -0.70
N PRO A 102 12.59 2.10 0.26
CA PRO A 102 13.31 0.88 -0.06
C PRO A 102 12.40 -0.06 -0.87
N CYS A 103 12.98 -0.76 -1.85
CA CYS A 103 12.27 -1.81 -2.56
C CYS A 103 11.93 -2.98 -1.63
N THR A 104 10.80 -3.62 -1.89
CA THR A 104 10.44 -4.89 -1.28
C THR A 104 11.45 -5.97 -1.69
N ALA A 105 11.90 -6.76 -0.72
CA ALA A 105 12.74 -7.93 -0.96
C ALA A 105 11.89 -9.20 -0.88
N CYS A 106 11.89 -10.00 -1.94
CA CYS A 106 11.18 -11.27 -1.97
C CYS A 106 12.06 -12.36 -1.38
N ASP A 107 11.84 -12.67 -0.11
CA ASP A 107 12.63 -13.65 0.64
C ASP A 107 12.25 -15.09 0.26
N GLU A 108 13.21 -15.83 -0.30
CA GLU A 108 13.03 -17.26 -0.60
C GLU A 108 12.75 -18.09 0.66
N GLY A 109 13.24 -17.65 1.83
CA GLY A 109 12.95 -18.26 3.14
C GLY A 109 11.47 -18.15 3.55
N LEU A 110 10.74 -17.21 2.96
CA LEU A 110 9.28 -17.07 3.09
C LEU A 110 8.52 -17.72 1.93
N GLY A 111 9.19 -18.51 1.09
CA GLY A 111 8.56 -19.17 -0.06
C GLY A 111 8.26 -18.22 -1.22
N LEU A 112 8.97 -17.08 -1.34
CA LEU A 112 8.69 -16.05 -2.33
C LEU A 112 9.77 -15.95 -3.41
N LYS A 113 9.38 -15.45 -4.59
CA LYS A 113 10.28 -15.08 -5.68
C LYS A 113 9.94 -13.72 -6.25
N THR A 114 10.93 -13.00 -6.74
CA THR A 114 10.69 -11.76 -7.48
C THR A 114 10.06 -12.09 -8.83
N VAL A 115 8.84 -11.60 -9.08
CA VAL A 115 8.15 -11.74 -10.37
C VAL A 115 8.21 -10.46 -11.20
N LYS A 116 8.41 -9.33 -10.53
CA LYS A 116 8.69 -8.04 -11.17
C LYS A 116 9.82 -7.36 -10.42
N GLU A 117 10.87 -7.02 -11.14
CA GLU A 117 12.01 -6.31 -10.61
C GLU A 117 11.65 -4.89 -10.14
N CYS A 118 12.32 -4.45 -9.08
CA CYS A 118 12.21 -3.08 -8.63
C CYS A 118 12.81 -2.12 -9.68
N LYS A 119 12.14 -0.98 -9.87
CA LYS A 119 12.61 0.11 -10.72
C LYS A 119 12.55 1.41 -9.90
N PRO A 120 13.29 2.46 -10.28
CA PRO A 120 13.18 3.75 -9.60
C PRO A 120 11.73 4.22 -9.44
N SER A 121 10.86 3.95 -10.42
CA SER A 121 9.46 4.39 -10.42
C SER A 121 8.43 3.35 -9.97
N SER A 122 8.85 2.15 -9.54
CA SER A 122 7.91 1.11 -9.08
C SER A 122 8.57 0.08 -8.20
N ASP A 123 7.88 -0.35 -7.14
CA ASP A 123 8.36 -1.43 -6.28
C ASP A 123 8.53 -2.77 -7.02
N ALA A 124 9.30 -3.66 -6.41
CA ALA A 124 9.29 -5.08 -6.75
C ALA A 124 7.94 -5.72 -6.40
N VAL A 125 7.59 -6.77 -7.12
CA VAL A 125 6.42 -7.60 -6.82
C VAL A 125 6.89 -9.02 -6.52
N CYS A 126 6.42 -9.55 -5.39
CA CYS A 126 6.71 -10.91 -4.97
C CYS A 126 5.60 -11.85 -5.38
N GLY A 127 5.99 -12.95 -6.02
CA GLY A 127 5.15 -14.11 -6.28
C GLY A 127 5.60 -15.28 -5.44
N VAL A 128 4.96 -16.42 -5.67
CA VAL A 128 5.18 -17.65 -4.90
C VAL A 128 6.27 -18.51 -5.56
N LEU A 129 7.17 -19.09 -4.77
CA LEU A 129 8.13 -20.08 -5.24
C LEU A 129 7.42 -21.36 -5.68
N GLU A 130 7.99 -22.05 -6.66
CA GLU A 130 7.43 -23.32 -7.13
C GLU A 130 7.29 -24.33 -5.98
N GLY A 131 6.16 -25.05 -5.96
CA GLY A 131 5.82 -25.97 -4.89
C GLY A 131 5.37 -25.30 -3.58
N ASN A 132 5.00 -24.01 -3.62
CA ASN A 132 4.39 -23.30 -2.50
C ASN A 132 3.04 -22.70 -2.89
N TYR A 133 2.23 -22.33 -1.90
CA TYR A 133 1.00 -21.56 -2.04
C TYR A 133 1.03 -20.34 -1.11
N CYS A 134 0.42 -19.25 -1.53
CA CYS A 134 0.37 -18.01 -0.78
C CYS A 134 -0.52 -18.14 0.46
N ILE A 135 -0.03 -17.65 1.59
CA ILE A 135 -0.78 -17.58 2.86
C ILE A 135 -1.02 -16.14 3.34
N ASP A 136 -0.32 -15.17 2.76
CA ASP A 136 -0.50 -13.73 3.01
C ASP A 136 -0.48 -12.96 1.69
N SER A 137 -1.65 -12.79 1.07
CA SER A 137 -1.81 -12.12 -0.22
C SER A 137 -1.97 -10.61 -0.08
N TYR A 138 -1.45 -9.85 -1.04
CA TYR A 138 -1.75 -8.42 -1.22
C TYR A 138 -2.08 -8.12 -2.69
N GLU A 139 -2.46 -6.88 -2.99
CA GLU A 139 -2.77 -6.48 -4.35
C GLU A 139 -1.58 -6.72 -5.29
N GLY A 140 -1.74 -7.72 -6.17
CA GLY A 140 -0.74 -8.08 -7.18
C GLY A 140 0.39 -9.01 -6.72
N GLY A 141 0.43 -9.47 -5.46
CA GLY A 141 1.53 -10.33 -4.98
C GLY A 141 1.28 -11.09 -3.67
N CYS A 142 2.34 -11.68 -3.13
CA CYS A 142 2.34 -12.49 -1.90
C CYS A 142 3.46 -12.07 -0.93
N ARG A 143 3.14 -11.96 0.37
CA ARG A 143 4.08 -11.59 1.45
C ARG A 143 4.65 -12.78 2.21
N ALA A 144 3.96 -13.92 2.18
CA ALA A 144 4.43 -15.17 2.76
C ALA A 144 3.73 -16.33 2.07
N ALA A 145 4.48 -17.40 1.81
CA ALA A 145 3.99 -18.62 1.22
C ALA A 145 4.44 -19.85 2.03
N GLN A 146 3.75 -20.95 1.83
CA GLN A 146 4.02 -22.22 2.48
C GLN A 146 4.14 -23.32 1.44
N LYS A 147 5.02 -24.30 1.67
CA LYS A 147 5.16 -25.46 0.79
C LYS A 147 3.86 -26.23 0.65
N HIS A 148 3.59 -26.71 -0.55
CA HIS A 148 2.48 -27.62 -0.81
C HIS A 148 2.63 -28.91 0.00
N THR A 149 1.51 -29.41 0.49
CA THR A 149 1.40 -30.70 1.13
C THR A 149 1.84 -31.80 0.17
N THR A 150 2.76 -32.65 0.61
CA THR A 150 3.14 -33.87 -0.10
C THR A 150 2.25 -35.00 0.36
N CYS A 151 1.54 -35.67 -0.57
CA CYS A 151 0.71 -36.80 -0.20
C CYS A 151 1.58 -38.00 0.17
N LYS A 152 1.18 -38.73 1.20
CA LYS A 152 1.86 -39.94 1.65
C LYS A 152 1.47 -41.16 0.78
N PRO A 153 2.27 -42.24 0.78
CA PRO A 153 1.87 -43.50 0.16
C PRO A 153 0.50 -43.98 0.64
N GLY A 154 -0.29 -44.52 -0.27
CA GLY A 154 -1.69 -44.88 -0.05
C GLY A 154 -2.69 -43.73 -0.23
N HIS A 155 -2.21 -42.51 -0.48
CA HIS A 155 -3.04 -41.40 -0.96
C HIS A 155 -2.74 -41.08 -2.42
N PHE A 156 -3.70 -40.48 -3.12
CA PHE A 156 -3.51 -39.83 -4.41
C PHE A 156 -3.77 -38.32 -4.31
N ILE A 157 -3.25 -37.56 -5.27
CA ILE A 157 -3.49 -36.13 -5.40
C ILE A 157 -4.88 -35.95 -6.00
N LYS A 158 -5.85 -35.56 -5.17
CA LYS A 158 -7.21 -35.23 -5.60
C LYS A 158 -7.25 -33.90 -6.33
N HIS A 159 -6.62 -32.88 -5.75
CA HIS A 159 -6.43 -31.58 -6.38
C HIS A 159 -4.97 -31.15 -6.24
N PRO A 160 -4.28 -30.80 -7.34
CA PRO A 160 -2.93 -30.29 -7.27
C PRO A 160 -2.92 -28.91 -6.60
N GLY A 161 -1.83 -28.60 -5.89
CA GLY A 161 -1.59 -27.26 -5.36
C GLY A 161 -1.47 -26.22 -6.48
N THR A 162 -1.82 -24.98 -6.15
CA THR A 162 -1.64 -23.80 -7.00
C THR A 162 -0.88 -22.74 -6.22
N ASP A 163 -0.58 -21.60 -6.84
CA ASP A 163 0.03 -20.45 -6.15
C ASP A 163 -0.85 -19.90 -5.00
N PHE A 164 -2.12 -20.31 -4.90
CA PHE A 164 -3.06 -19.80 -3.88
C PHE A 164 -3.76 -20.90 -3.06
N THR A 165 -3.58 -22.17 -3.43
CA THR A 165 -4.24 -23.29 -2.76
C THR A 165 -3.27 -24.43 -2.54
N ASP A 166 -3.39 -25.07 -1.39
CA ASP A 166 -2.59 -26.26 -1.09
C ASP A 166 -3.04 -27.48 -1.92
N THR A 167 -2.15 -28.48 -2.02
CA THR A 167 -2.46 -29.80 -2.56
C THR A 167 -3.47 -30.51 -1.65
N VAL A 168 -4.51 -31.08 -2.26
CA VAL A 168 -5.50 -31.91 -1.56
C VAL A 168 -5.23 -33.37 -1.84
N CYS A 169 -4.98 -34.13 -0.77
CA CYS A 169 -4.75 -35.57 -0.81
C CYS A 169 -6.01 -36.35 -0.42
N GLU A 170 -6.22 -37.51 -1.04
CA GLU A 170 -7.33 -38.41 -0.70
C GLU A 170 -6.85 -39.86 -0.61
N ASN A 171 -7.49 -40.66 0.26
CA ASN A 171 -7.15 -42.08 0.43
C ASN A 171 -7.45 -42.86 -0.85
N CYS A 172 -6.58 -43.79 -1.20
CA CYS A 172 -6.89 -44.79 -2.21
C CYS A 172 -8.03 -45.71 -1.73
N PRO A 173 -8.97 -46.09 -2.62
CA PRO A 173 -9.98 -47.08 -2.29
C PRO A 173 -9.35 -48.45 -2.03
N GLU A 174 -10.11 -49.33 -1.37
CA GLU A 174 -9.68 -50.70 -1.10
C GLU A 174 -9.17 -51.39 -2.37
N ASN A 175 -8.14 -52.23 -2.22
CA ASN A 175 -7.46 -52.94 -3.31
C ASN A 175 -6.81 -52.05 -4.38
N SER A 176 -6.47 -50.81 -4.05
CA SER A 176 -5.65 -49.93 -4.90
C SER A 176 -4.49 -49.31 -4.12
N HIS A 177 -3.52 -48.72 -4.81
CA HIS A 177 -2.37 -48.07 -4.20
C HIS A 177 -1.90 -46.86 -5.01
N SER A 178 -1.15 -45.98 -4.35
CA SER A 178 -0.45 -44.86 -4.95
C SER A 178 0.79 -44.55 -4.12
N ASP A 179 1.81 -43.99 -4.77
CA ASP A 179 3.05 -43.53 -4.14
C ASP A 179 2.93 -42.14 -3.48
N GLY A 180 1.78 -41.48 -3.63
CA GLY A 180 1.55 -40.11 -3.14
C GLY A 180 1.91 -39.01 -4.14
N PHE A 181 2.45 -39.35 -5.31
CA PHE A 181 2.77 -38.39 -6.36
C PHE A 181 1.79 -38.46 -7.54
N SER A 182 1.01 -39.53 -7.60
CA SER A 182 0.04 -39.78 -8.66
C SER A 182 -1.31 -39.09 -8.41
N THR A 183 -1.97 -38.64 -9.47
CA THR A 183 -3.33 -38.06 -9.44
C THR A 183 -4.45 -39.11 -9.44
N SER A 184 -4.07 -40.39 -9.41
CA SER A 184 -4.99 -41.53 -9.34
C SER A 184 -4.34 -42.71 -8.62
N CYS A 185 -5.15 -43.70 -8.22
CA CYS A 185 -4.67 -44.95 -7.63
C CYS A 185 -4.64 -46.06 -8.68
N THR A 186 -3.61 -46.90 -8.61
CA THR A 186 -3.49 -48.11 -9.43
C THR A 186 -4.06 -49.33 -8.69
N PRO A 187 -4.84 -50.19 -9.36
CA PRO A 187 -5.32 -51.43 -8.75
C PRO A 187 -4.16 -52.31 -8.28
N ARG A 188 -4.29 -52.98 -7.14
CA ARG A 188 -3.43 -54.11 -6.80
C ARG A 188 -3.87 -55.30 -7.64
N ILE A 189 -2.97 -55.76 -8.51
CA ILE A 189 -3.14 -57.04 -9.19
C ILE A 189 -2.61 -58.09 -8.21
N GLU A 190 -3.48 -58.99 -7.76
CA GLU A 190 -3.11 -60.19 -6.99
C GLU A 190 -2.37 -61.21 -7.86
#